data_AF-A0A0B0CZC9-F1
#
_entry.id   AF-A0A0B0CZC9-F1
#
_cell.length_a   1.000
_cell.length_b   1.000
_cell.length_c   1.000
_cell.angle_alpha   90.00
_cell.angle_beta   90.00
_cell.angle_gamma   90.00
#
_symmetry.space_group_name_H-M   'P 1'
#
loop_
_entity.id
_entity.type
_entity.pdbx_description
1 polymer ?
#
loop_
_entity_poly.entity_id
_entity_poly.type
_entity_poly.pdbx_seq_one_letter_code
_entity_poly.pdbx_strand_id
1 'polypeptide(L)' 'MNNYQVGQLIKKRCTSCYNNQVTVLKVDRKDFNDKSAYFVWTQCPECGMNHSELLPEKVEQ' A
#
# COMPACT_ATOMS: atom_id res chain seq x y z
N MET A 1 -7.49 -11.70 -0.39
CA MET A 1 -7.37 -10.29 0.04
C MET A 1 -5.95 -10.08 0.54
N ASN A 2 -5.22 -9.07 0.08
CA ASN A 2 -3.98 -8.69 0.75
C ASN A 2 -4.37 -7.78 1.91
N ASN A 3 -4.57 -8.38 3.08
CA ASN A 3 -4.77 -7.65 4.32
C ASN A 3 -3.45 -6.95 4.66
N TYR A 4 -3.26 -5.74 4.14
CA TYR A 4 -2.08 -4.95 4.45
C TYR A 4 -2.09 -4.60 5.93
N GLN A 5 -0.99 -4.88 6.62
CA GLN A 5 -0.80 -4.54 8.03
C GLN A 5 0.33 -3.51 8.16
N VAL A 6 0.17 -2.55 9.07
CA VAL A 6 1.23 -1.59 9.38
C VAL A 6 2.47 -2.35 9.89
N GLY A 7 3.64 -2.00 9.37
CA GLY A 7 4.91 -2.67 9.63
C GLY A 7 5.20 -3.88 8.74
N GLN A 8 4.23 -4.33 7.92
CA GLN A 8 4.44 -5.47 7.02
C GLN A 8 5.37 -5.11 5.86
N LEU A 9 6.34 -5.99 5.57
CA LEU A 9 7.12 -5.95 4.32
C LEU A 9 6.31 -6.62 3.19
N ILE A 10 6.11 -5.88 2.10
CA ILE A 10 5.43 -6.36 0.90
C ILE A 10 6.34 -6.31 -0.32
N LYS A 11 6.12 -7.23 -1.26
CA LYS A 11 6.87 -7.29 -2.52
C LYS A 11 6.34 -6.23 -3.49
N LYS A 12 7.02 -5.09 -3.54
CA LYS A 12 6.75 -3.99 -4.48
C LYS A 12 8.06 -3.31 -4.83
N ARG A 13 8.27 -3.00 -6.11
CA ARG A 13 9.47 -2.32 -6.57
C ARG A 13 9.43 -0.84 -6.20
N CYS A 14 10.43 -0.37 -5.46
CA CYS A 14 10.66 1.04 -5.21
C CYS A 14 10.99 1.75 -6.52
N THR A 15 10.36 2.89 -6.77
CA THR A 15 10.57 3.69 -7.98
C THR A 15 11.86 4.52 -7.95
N SER A 16 12.51 4.65 -6.78
CA SER A 16 13.77 5.39 -6.62
C SER A 16 15.00 4.49 -6.67
N CYS A 17 15.13 3.51 -5.78
CA CYS A 17 16.34 2.65 -5.70
C CYS A 17 16.15 1.26 -6.31
N TYR A 18 14.97 0.96 -6.85
CA TYR A 18 14.63 -0.33 -7.46
C TYR A 18 14.67 -1.55 -6.55
N ASN A 19 14.80 -1.38 -5.22
CA ASN A 19 14.59 -2.48 -4.28
C ASN A 19 13.19 -3.08 -4.44
N ASN A 20 13.05 -4.39 -4.28
CA ASN A 20 11.80 -5.11 -4.55
C ASN A 20 10.90 -5.28 -3.32
N GLN A 21 11.20 -4.56 -2.24
CA GLN A 21 10.45 -4.59 -1.00
C GLN A 21 10.17 -3.17 -0.50
N VAL A 22 8.99 -3.02 0.11
CA VAL A 22 8.59 -1.81 0.83
C VAL A 22 7.85 -2.20 2.10
N THR A 23 7.95 -1.37 3.13
CA THR A 23 7.24 -1.52 4.40
C THR A 23 5.95 -0.72 4.35
N VAL A 24 4.83 -1.31 4.78
CA VAL A 24 3.56 -0.60 4.93
C VAL A 24 3.64 0.30 6.16
N LEU A 25 3.44 1.60 5.98
CA LEU A 25 3.44 2.59 7.07
C LEU A 25 2.04 2.85 7.62
N LYS A 26 1.04 2.86 6.74
CA LYS A 26 -0.33 3.20 7.10
C LYS A 26 -1.29 2.56 6.10
N VAL A 27 -2.46 2.18 6.59
CA VAL A 27 -3.59 1.74 5.77
C VAL A 27 -4.82 2.50 6.28
N ASP A 28 -5.41 3.35 5.44
CA ASP A 28 -6.67 4.02 5.73
C ASP A 28 -7.76 3.48 4.81
N ARG A 29 -8.87 3.04 5.39
CA ARG A 29 -10.08 2.75 4.62
C ARG A 29 -10.79 4.07 4.27
N LYS A 30 -11.21 4.19 3.02
CA LYS A 30 -12.04 5.27 2.51
C LYS A 30 -13.30 4.68 1.91
N ASP A 31 -14.42 5.02 2.51
CA ASP A 31 -15.74 4.69 1.99
C ASP A 31 -16.20 5.82 1.07
N PHE A 32 -16.34 5.50 -0.20
CA PHE A 32 -17.08 6.28 -1.18
C PHE A 32 -18.50 5.74 -1.22
N ASN A 33 -19.49 6.58 -1.54
CA ASN A 33 -20.92 6.25 -1.47
C ASN A 33 -21.26 4.79 -1.82
N ASP A 34 -20.80 4.31 -2.97
CA ASP A 34 -21.09 2.95 -3.47
C ASP A 34 -19.88 2.00 -3.48
N LYS A 35 -18.70 2.44 -3.02
CA LYS A 35 -17.44 1.69 -3.12
C LYS A 35 -16.50 1.98 -1.95
N SER A 36 -15.87 0.95 -1.40
CA SER A 36 -14.78 1.14 -0.44
C SER A 36 -13.42 1.02 -1.14
N ALA A 37 -12.43 1.76 -0.67
CA ALA A 37 -11.04 1.65 -1.11
C ALA A 37 -10.08 1.80 0.07
N TYR A 38 -8.85 1.34 -0.10
CA TYR A 38 -7.77 1.47 0.85
C TYR A 38 -6.73 2.41 0.30
N PHE A 39 -6.36 3.41 1.09
CA PHE A 39 -5.16 4.18 0.86
C PHE A 39 -4.02 3.52 1.62
N VAL A 40 -3.01 3.03 0.91
CA VAL A 40 -1.88 2.31 1.48
C VAL A 40 -0.63 3.16 1.31
N TRP A 41 -0.01 3.53 2.43
CA TRP A 41 1.28 4.21 2.45
C TRP A 41 2.37 3.19 2.67
N THR A 42 3.43 3.31 1.88
CA THR A 42 4.58 2.42 1.89
C THR A 42 5.87 3.24 1.93
N GLN A 43 6.91 2.66 2.51
CA GLN A 43 8.25 3.23 2.52
C GLN A 43 9.26 2.19 2.08
N CYS A 44 10.20 2.58 1.23
CA CYS A 44 11.33 1.72 0.92
C CYS A 44 12.27 1.65 2.14
N PRO A 45 12.56 0.46 2.69
CA PRO A 45 13.46 0.33 3.83
C PRO A 45 14.92 0.70 3.49
N GLU A 46 15.29 0.66 2.19
CA GLU A 46 16.66 0.93 1.75
C GLU A 46 16.93 2.42 1.54
N CYS A 47 16.08 3.11 0.78
CA CYS A 47 16.31 4.53 0.44
C CYS A 47 15.39 5.51 1.15
N GLY A 48 14.46 5.03 1.98
CA GLY A 48 13.49 5.87 2.71
C GLY A 48 12.41 6.51 1.84
N MET A 49 12.34 6.22 0.54
CA MET A 49 11.31 6.80 -0.34
C MET A 49 9.91 6.35 0.09
N ASN A 50 9.04 7.32 0.32
CA ASN A 50 7.64 7.08 0.62
C ASN A 50 6.81 7.08 -0.67
N HIS A 51 5.82 6.21 -0.72
CA HIS A 51 4.84 6.16 -1.80
C HIS A 51 3.47 5.78 -1.26
N SER A 52 2.42 6.28 -1.89
CA SER A 52 1.06 5.97 -1.49
C SER A 52 0.21 5.57 -2.69
N GLU A 53 -0.65 4.58 -2.49
CA GLU A 53 -1.55 4.06 -3.53
C GLU A 53 -2.97 3.95 -3.02
N LEU A 54 -3.92 4.23 -3.90
CA LEU A 54 -5.33 3.95 -3.71
C LEU A 54 -5.64 2.59 -4.35
N LEU A 55 -6.06 1.63 -3.54
CA LEU A 55 -6.42 0.29 -3.97
C LEU A 55 -7.92 0.07 -3.72
N PRO A 56 -8.71 -0.37 -4.72
CA PRO A 56 -10.11 -0.68 -4.47
C PRO A 56 -10.23 -1.85 -3.47
N GLU A 57 -11.20 -1.77 -2.55
CA GLU A 57 -11.72 -2.95 -1.85
C GLU A 57 -12.39 -3.76 -2.95
N LYS A 58 -11.76 -4.84 -3.43
CA LYS A 58 -12.29 -5.63 -4.56
C LYS A 58 -13.79 -5.88 -4.34
N VAL A 59 -14.63 -5.33 -5.21
CA VAL A 59 -16.01 -5.80 -5.40
C VAL A 59 -15.84 -7.13 -6.11
N GLU A 60 -16.15 -8.25 -5.45
CA GLU A 60 -16.29 -9.53 -6.14
C GLU A 60 -17.30 -9.32 -7.29
N GLN A 61 -16.86 -9.62 -8.53
CA GLN A 61 -17.75 -9.70 -9.68
C GLN A 61 -18.43 -11.06 -9.70
#